data_AF-A0AA95FVJ0-F1
#
_entry.id   AF-A0AA95FVJ0-F1
#
_cell.length_a   1.000
_cell.length_b   1.000
_cell.length_c   1.000
_cell.angle_alpha   90.00
_cell.angle_beta   90.00
_cell.angle_gamma   90.00
#
_symmetry.space_group_name_H-M   'P 1'
#
loop_
_entity.id
_entity.type
_entity.pdbx_description
1 polymer ?
#
loop_
_entity_poly.entity_id
_entity_poly.type
_entity_poly.pdbx_seq_one_letter_code
_entity_poly.pdbx_strand_id
1 'polypeptide(L)'
;MLPYRSSALLASAALVLGAAFVPASAFADDTTPDPTPTPTPAPAFTNADLVAALTADEAPTAAAAKAGWVSQGSVKDDGFSTEGFKAIYAVNAASEDYTSAGSAVEVEHSGTYFTLSVLGPRHKTKQALKAIRKPHATWVFMPEKSLDLRDLQGDSSIAHLAPDAMLKGIVDPTQTTLTGTPTTTTAADGSTTYGFSQTDLSGSGDSGTETVTVNRGGVVTAFTYTDPSDAGSVHYSYGAQHVTLPAAKRTVTFKQYLEGTILADLPREVKQSATFLAKQLTHAYRKHGVKVATVRSVAKRFAKFTNSIAGAKIFSTAPVSGGVRLTGTNHFTHKHVSYTVKVSGKRAVAHKA
;
A
#
# COMPACT_ATOMS: atom_id res chain seq x y z
N MET A 1 24.21 8.48 27.10
CA MET A 1 24.25 7.55 28.26
C MET A 1 24.39 8.35 29.53
N LEU A 2 23.28 8.55 30.22
CA LEU A 2 23.14 8.72 31.68
C LEU A 2 21.65 8.41 31.97
N PRO A 3 21.34 7.73 33.08
CA PRO A 3 20.08 7.02 33.27
C PRO A 3 19.04 7.90 33.99
N TYR A 4 17.76 7.77 33.64
CA TYR A 4 16.68 8.22 34.51
C TYR A 4 15.93 7.02 35.08
N ARG A 5 15.94 7.01 36.42
CA ARG A 5 15.43 5.98 37.31
C ARG A 5 13.92 6.06 37.44
N SER A 6 13.33 4.90 37.68
CA SER A 6 12.00 4.67 38.24
C SER A 6 11.73 5.52 39.48
N SER A 7 10.48 5.94 39.64
CA SER A 7 9.90 6.27 40.95
C SER A 7 8.44 5.82 40.92
N ALA A 8 8.17 4.77 41.71
CA ALA A 8 6.85 4.37 42.12
C ALA A 8 6.29 5.39 43.13
N LEU A 9 4.97 5.56 43.18
CA LEU A 9 4.26 5.89 44.42
C LEU A 9 2.78 5.52 44.28
N LEU A 10 2.40 4.53 45.09
CA LEU A 10 1.03 4.19 45.45
C LEU A 10 0.38 5.39 46.15
N ALA A 11 -0.89 5.65 45.84
CA ALA A 11 -1.78 6.41 46.71
C ALA A 11 -3.06 5.60 46.95
N SER A 12 -3.10 4.94 48.11
CA SER A 12 -4.31 4.39 48.71
C SER A 12 -5.04 5.52 49.45
N ALA A 13 -6.32 5.74 49.15
CA ALA A 13 -7.17 6.65 49.91
C ALA A 13 -8.26 5.84 50.62
N ALA A 14 -8.23 5.95 51.95
CA ALA A 14 -9.14 5.33 52.89
C ALA A 14 -10.54 5.98 52.85
N LEU A 15 -11.58 5.17 52.96
CA LEU A 15 -12.96 5.64 53.13
C LEU A 15 -13.36 5.44 54.60
N VAL A 16 -13.68 6.55 55.25
CA VAL A 16 -14.02 6.68 56.67
C VAL A 16 -15.43 6.18 56.93
N LEU A 17 -15.58 5.26 57.88
CA LEU A 17 -16.84 4.85 58.49
C LEU A 17 -17.25 5.87 59.55
N GLY A 18 -18.37 6.56 59.35
CA GLY A 18 -19.02 7.41 60.34
C GLY A 18 -20.48 7.01 60.51
N ALA A 19 -20.74 6.14 61.49
CA ALA A 19 -22.10 5.75 61.90
C ALA A 19 -22.62 6.77 62.93
N ALA A 20 -23.70 7.48 62.59
CA ALA A 20 -24.47 8.27 63.54
C ALA A 20 -25.67 7.46 64.01
N PHE A 21 -25.71 7.17 65.32
CA PHE A 21 -26.86 6.63 66.03
C PHE A 21 -27.96 7.68 66.13
N VAL A 22 -29.18 7.34 65.69
CA VAL A 22 -30.41 8.10 65.97
C VAL A 22 -31.39 7.15 66.68
N PRO A 23 -32.09 7.59 67.75
CA PRO A 23 -32.95 6.73 68.55
C PRO A 23 -34.22 6.29 67.80
N ALA A 24 -34.56 5.02 68.00
CA ALA A 24 -35.72 4.35 67.45
C ALA A 24 -37.03 4.85 68.10
N SER A 25 -37.87 5.49 67.30
CA SER A 25 -39.32 5.58 67.55
C SER A 25 -40.00 4.48 66.76
N ALA A 26 -40.46 3.45 67.47
CA ALA A 26 -41.25 2.35 66.93
C ALA A 26 -42.60 2.87 66.42
N PHE A 27 -42.79 2.85 65.10
CA PHE A 27 -44.11 2.83 64.48
C PHE A 27 -44.36 1.40 63.99
N ALA A 28 -45.57 0.91 64.26
CA ALA A 28 -46.02 -0.42 63.91
C ALA A 28 -45.91 -0.64 62.39
N ASP A 29 -45.19 -1.70 62.03
CA ASP A 29 -44.99 -2.19 60.67
C ASP A 29 -46.31 -2.54 59.99
N ASP A 30 -46.64 -1.84 58.90
CA ASP A 30 -47.43 -2.40 57.81
C ASP A 30 -46.44 -3.01 56.82
N THR A 31 -46.14 -4.31 56.98
CA THR A 31 -45.21 -5.07 56.13
C THR A 31 -45.83 -5.46 54.79
N THR A 32 -46.46 -4.54 54.08
CA THR A 32 -46.70 -4.72 52.65
C THR A 32 -45.37 -4.46 51.94
N PRO A 33 -44.73 -5.46 51.29
CA PRO A 33 -43.49 -5.24 50.56
C PRO A 33 -43.76 -4.21 49.46
N ASP A 34 -43.12 -3.05 49.59
CA ASP A 34 -43.14 -2.00 48.57
C ASP A 34 -42.71 -2.62 47.23
N PRO A 35 -43.52 -2.55 46.15
CA PRO A 35 -43.17 -3.17 44.89
C PRO A 35 -41.79 -2.69 44.46
N THR A 36 -40.85 -3.64 44.35
CA THR A 36 -39.51 -3.35 43.85
C THR A 36 -39.65 -2.57 42.54
N PRO A 37 -39.14 -1.33 42.45
CA PRO A 37 -39.32 -0.53 41.25
C PRO A 37 -38.74 -1.32 40.09
N THR A 38 -39.59 -1.66 39.13
CA THR A 38 -39.13 -2.30 37.89
C THR A 38 -38.19 -1.30 37.21
N PRO A 39 -36.91 -1.63 36.98
CA PRO A 39 -35.99 -0.70 36.36
C PRO A 39 -36.56 -0.28 35.01
N THR A 40 -36.81 1.02 34.84
CA THR A 40 -37.18 1.56 33.53
C THR A 40 -36.01 1.28 32.59
N PRO A 41 -36.22 0.59 31.45
CA PRO A 41 -35.15 0.34 30.50
C PRO A 41 -34.53 1.66 30.07
N ALA A 42 -33.20 1.77 30.13
CA ALA A 42 -32.51 2.90 29.53
C ALA A 42 -32.88 2.97 28.03
N PRO A 43 -33.07 4.17 27.45
CA PRO A 43 -33.33 4.31 26.03
C PRO A 43 -32.22 3.61 25.22
N ALA A 44 -32.61 2.89 24.18
CA ALA A 44 -31.66 2.20 23.31
C ALA A 44 -30.80 3.20 22.53
N PHE A 45 -29.52 2.89 22.36
CA PHE A 45 -28.60 3.68 21.54
C PHE A 45 -28.96 3.48 20.05
N THR A 46 -29.34 4.56 19.37
CA THR A 46 -29.88 4.51 18.00
C THR A 46 -28.80 4.78 16.93
N ASN A 47 -29.11 4.51 15.65
CA ASN A 47 -28.25 4.91 14.53
C ASN A 47 -28.02 6.43 14.48
N ALA A 48 -29.01 7.23 14.87
CA ALA A 48 -28.85 8.68 14.92
C ALA A 48 -27.87 9.10 16.03
N ASP A 49 -27.92 8.43 17.20
CA ASP A 49 -26.98 8.66 18.29
C ASP A 49 -25.56 8.24 17.90
N LEU A 50 -25.42 7.12 17.18
CA LEU A 50 -24.14 6.67 16.64
C LEU A 50 -23.54 7.69 15.66
N VAL A 51 -24.31 8.12 14.66
CA VAL A 51 -23.84 9.10 13.67
C VAL A 51 -23.45 10.41 14.35
N ALA A 52 -24.26 10.89 15.30
CA ALA A 52 -23.94 12.11 16.04
C ALA A 52 -22.65 11.96 16.87
N ALA A 53 -22.44 10.81 17.52
CA ALA A 53 -21.23 10.53 18.29
C ALA A 53 -19.98 10.48 17.37
N LEU A 54 -20.02 9.68 16.30
CA LEU A 54 -18.90 9.56 15.38
C LEU A 54 -18.60 10.88 14.65
N THR A 55 -19.62 11.67 14.30
CA THR A 55 -19.42 13.01 13.72
C THR A 55 -18.70 13.95 14.69
N ALA A 56 -18.98 13.85 15.99
CA ALA A 56 -18.29 14.65 17.01
C ALA A 56 -16.82 14.26 17.17
N ASP A 57 -16.48 12.99 16.89
CA ASP A 57 -15.12 12.44 16.97
C ASP A 57 -14.25 12.75 15.73
N GLU A 58 -14.84 13.27 14.63
CA GLU A 58 -14.10 13.66 13.42
C GLU A 58 -13.06 14.75 13.69
N ALA A 59 -13.47 15.84 14.37
CA ALA A 59 -12.59 16.99 14.57
C ALA A 59 -11.39 16.65 15.49
N PRO A 60 -11.55 15.97 16.64
CA PRO A 60 -10.42 15.49 17.44
C PRO A 60 -9.52 14.53 16.67
N THR A 61 -10.11 13.60 15.90
CA THR A 61 -9.35 12.62 15.09
C THR A 61 -8.49 13.31 14.03
N ALA A 62 -9.09 14.22 13.26
CA ALA A 62 -8.36 15.02 12.27
C ALA A 62 -7.27 15.90 12.92
N ALA A 63 -7.55 16.46 14.10
CA ALA A 63 -6.56 17.24 14.84
C ALA A 63 -5.35 16.39 15.29
N ALA A 64 -5.58 15.17 15.77
CA ALA A 64 -4.53 14.22 16.13
C ALA A 64 -3.73 13.78 14.90
N ALA A 65 -4.41 13.51 13.79
CA ALA A 65 -3.81 13.06 12.53
C ALA A 65 -2.87 14.10 11.89
N LYS A 66 -3.07 15.41 12.13
CA LYS A 66 -2.18 16.48 11.63
C LYS A 66 -0.72 16.33 12.05
N ALA A 67 -0.47 15.72 13.21
CA ALA A 67 0.87 15.45 13.69
C ALA A 67 1.52 14.23 13.01
N GLY A 68 0.80 13.53 12.14
CA GLY A 68 1.17 12.23 11.59
C GLY A 68 0.49 11.08 12.32
N TRP A 69 0.34 9.96 11.61
CA TRP A 69 -0.28 8.75 12.13
C TRP A 69 0.36 7.50 11.52
N VAL A 70 0.20 6.39 12.23
CA VAL A 70 0.55 5.04 11.77
C VAL A 70 -0.69 4.19 11.94
N SER A 71 -1.11 3.53 10.87
CA SER A 71 -2.11 2.47 10.93
C SER A 71 -1.43 1.11 10.82
N GLN A 72 -1.89 0.14 11.60
CA GLN A 72 -1.44 -1.24 11.56
C GLN A 72 -2.63 -2.16 11.63
N GLY A 73 -2.67 -3.17 10.78
CA GLY A 73 -3.86 -3.98 10.66
C GLY A 73 -3.62 -5.32 10.00
N SER A 74 -4.70 -6.08 9.88
CA SER A 74 -4.75 -7.33 9.14
C SER A 74 -6.05 -7.38 8.35
N VAL A 75 -5.99 -7.95 7.15
CA VAL A 75 -7.17 -8.22 6.33
C VAL A 75 -7.13 -9.70 5.97
N LYS A 76 -8.17 -10.42 6.39
CA LYS A 76 -8.43 -11.78 5.96
C LYS A 76 -9.50 -11.70 4.88
N ASP A 77 -9.12 -12.08 3.67
CA ASP A 77 -10.02 -12.29 2.52
C ASP A 77 -9.93 -13.76 2.08
N ASP A 78 -11.06 -14.35 1.69
CA ASP A 78 -11.21 -15.72 1.20
C ASP A 78 -10.30 -16.08 0.00
N GLY A 79 -9.71 -15.09 -0.69
CA GLY A 79 -8.71 -15.27 -1.74
C GLY A 79 -7.29 -14.81 -1.39
N PHE A 80 -7.11 -13.95 -0.40
CA PHE A 80 -5.83 -13.35 0.00
C PHE A 80 -5.77 -13.17 1.53
N SER A 81 -4.95 -13.98 2.20
CA SER A 81 -4.58 -13.68 3.59
C SER A 81 -3.49 -12.61 3.60
N THR A 82 -3.88 -11.37 3.90
CA THR A 82 -2.89 -10.33 4.20
C THR A 82 -2.52 -10.47 5.68
N GLU A 83 -1.35 -11.06 5.95
CA GLU A 83 -0.81 -11.32 7.31
C GLU A 83 -0.58 -10.04 8.13
N GLY A 84 -0.56 -8.88 7.48
CA GLY A 84 -0.59 -7.58 8.13
C GLY A 84 -0.20 -6.47 7.15
N PHE A 85 -0.68 -5.27 7.40
CA PHE A 85 -0.22 -4.06 6.74
C PHE A 85 0.19 -3.03 7.80
N LYS A 86 1.04 -2.09 7.40
CA LYS A 86 1.39 -0.94 8.22
C LYS A 86 1.50 0.25 7.30
N ALA A 87 0.53 1.14 7.32
CA ALA A 87 0.64 2.41 6.60
C ALA A 87 1.11 3.50 7.56
N ILE A 88 2.03 4.34 7.10
CA ILE A 88 2.53 5.48 7.85
C ILE A 88 2.18 6.73 7.06
N TYR A 89 1.63 7.74 7.72
CA TYR A 89 1.54 9.07 7.15
C TYR A 89 2.39 10.03 7.98
N ALA A 90 3.53 10.45 7.40
CA ALA A 90 4.45 11.37 8.04
C ALA A 90 4.13 12.83 7.72
N VAL A 91 4.44 13.72 8.67
CA VAL A 91 4.32 15.19 8.50
C VAL A 91 5.10 15.68 7.27
N ASN A 92 6.21 15.02 6.96
CA ASN A 92 7.06 15.33 5.80
C ASN A 92 6.58 14.69 4.49
N ALA A 93 5.29 14.37 4.38
CA ALA A 93 4.67 13.91 3.13
C ALA A 93 5.30 12.62 2.58
N ALA A 94 5.46 11.63 3.46
CA ALA A 94 6.01 10.33 3.10
C ALA A 94 5.27 9.21 3.83
N SER A 95 5.21 8.05 3.19
CA SER A 95 4.63 6.83 3.71
C SER A 95 5.60 5.66 3.63
N GLU A 96 5.34 4.65 4.46
CA GLU A 96 6.00 3.36 4.40
C GLU A 96 4.96 2.27 4.60
N ASP A 97 5.01 1.25 3.74
CA ASP A 97 4.12 0.09 3.75
C ASP A 97 4.93 -1.22 3.75
N TYR A 98 4.39 -2.24 4.42
CA TYR A 98 5.00 -3.56 4.60
C TYR A 98 3.98 -4.65 4.32
N THR A 99 4.31 -5.53 3.39
CA THR A 99 3.54 -6.73 3.05
C THR A 99 4.43 -7.97 3.09
N SER A 100 3.83 -9.16 3.01
CA SER A 100 4.57 -10.42 2.88
C SER A 100 5.44 -10.47 1.59
N ALA A 101 5.07 -9.71 0.55
CA ALA A 101 5.81 -9.63 -0.70
C ALA A 101 7.03 -8.69 -0.63
N GLY A 102 7.03 -7.72 0.29
CA GLY A 102 8.06 -6.69 0.38
C GLY A 102 7.61 -5.41 1.07
N SER A 103 8.45 -4.40 0.98
CA SER A 103 8.17 -3.08 1.54
C SER A 103 8.13 -2.02 0.44
N ALA A 104 7.29 -1.02 0.63
CA ALA A 104 7.24 0.19 -0.17
C ALA A 104 7.50 1.41 0.71
N VAL A 105 8.19 2.42 0.18
CA VAL A 105 8.32 3.73 0.81
C VAL A 105 7.95 4.76 -0.24
N GLU A 106 6.94 5.56 0.01
CA GLU A 106 6.46 6.57 -0.93
C GLU A 106 6.77 7.95 -0.39
N VAL A 107 7.12 8.86 -1.30
CA VAL A 107 7.43 10.25 -0.94
C VAL A 107 6.67 11.13 -1.92
N GLU A 108 5.75 11.92 -1.38
CA GLU A 108 4.90 12.85 -2.14
C GLU A 108 5.76 13.68 -3.09
N HIS A 109 5.33 13.76 -4.34
CA HIS A 109 5.99 14.45 -5.46
C HIS A 109 7.44 14.02 -5.79
N SER A 110 7.93 12.94 -5.18
CA SER A 110 9.26 12.37 -5.45
C SER A 110 9.12 11.00 -6.11
N GLY A 111 8.34 10.10 -5.51
CA GLY A 111 8.01 8.79 -6.03
C GLY A 111 8.22 7.66 -5.02
N THR A 112 8.29 6.44 -5.53
CA THR A 112 8.17 5.24 -4.70
C THR A 112 9.42 4.39 -4.73
N TYR A 113 9.83 3.93 -3.55
CA TYR A 113 10.84 2.90 -3.37
C TYR A 113 10.14 1.57 -3.12
N PHE A 114 10.59 0.50 -3.78
CA PHE A 114 10.12 -0.86 -3.50
C PHE A 114 11.30 -1.78 -3.18
N THR A 115 11.10 -2.74 -2.29
CA THR A 115 12.07 -3.82 -2.15
C THR A 115 12.10 -4.63 -3.44
N LEU A 116 13.29 -5.01 -3.89
CA LEU A 116 13.46 -5.75 -5.14
C LEU A 116 12.83 -7.16 -5.14
N SER A 117 12.29 -7.62 -4.00
CA SER A 117 11.51 -8.85 -3.89
C SER A 117 10.18 -8.78 -4.65
N VAL A 118 9.58 -7.59 -4.78
CA VAL A 118 8.27 -7.43 -5.44
C VAL A 118 8.36 -7.50 -6.97
N LEU A 119 9.56 -7.32 -7.55
CA LEU A 119 9.75 -7.25 -9.00
C LEU A 119 9.88 -8.64 -9.68
N GLY A 120 9.89 -9.72 -8.91
CA GLY A 120 9.91 -11.08 -9.44
C GLY A 120 10.91 -12.02 -8.76
N PRO A 121 11.19 -13.18 -9.37
CA PRO A 121 11.98 -14.23 -8.74
C PRO A 121 13.38 -13.76 -8.34
N ARG A 122 13.77 -14.02 -7.09
CA ARG A 122 15.04 -13.58 -6.48
C ARG A 122 16.29 -13.84 -7.34
N HIS A 123 16.33 -14.95 -8.06
CA HIS A 123 17.48 -15.29 -8.92
C HIS A 123 17.60 -14.36 -10.14
N LYS A 124 16.48 -13.96 -10.77
CA LYS A 124 16.48 -13.03 -11.90
C LYS A 124 16.89 -11.63 -11.45
N THR A 125 16.34 -11.17 -10.33
CA THR A 125 16.72 -9.89 -9.72
C THR A 125 18.23 -9.85 -9.44
N LYS A 126 18.80 -10.89 -8.81
CA LYS A 126 20.24 -10.97 -8.56
C LYS A 126 21.07 -10.92 -9.84
N GLN A 127 20.64 -11.61 -10.90
CA GLN A 127 21.31 -11.60 -12.20
C GLN A 127 21.27 -10.20 -12.84
N ALA A 128 20.11 -9.54 -12.83
CA ALA A 128 19.94 -8.19 -13.33
C ALA A 128 20.88 -7.20 -12.62
N LEU A 129 20.88 -7.21 -11.28
CA LEU A 129 21.76 -6.37 -10.47
C LEU A 129 23.25 -6.65 -10.71
N LYS A 130 23.63 -7.92 -10.89
CA LYS A 130 25.02 -8.29 -11.22
C LYS A 130 25.41 -7.76 -12.60
N ALA A 131 24.51 -7.78 -13.57
CA ALA A 131 24.76 -7.30 -14.93
C ALA A 131 25.06 -5.79 -14.99
N ILE A 132 24.58 -5.01 -14.02
CA ILE A 132 24.83 -3.56 -13.87
C ILE A 132 25.85 -3.21 -12.77
N ARG A 133 26.58 -4.19 -12.24
CA ARG A 133 27.54 -4.03 -11.12
C ARG A 133 26.93 -3.37 -9.86
N LYS A 134 25.67 -3.66 -9.55
CA LYS A 134 24.98 -3.23 -8.32
C LYS A 134 24.45 -4.41 -7.49
N PRO A 135 25.25 -5.44 -7.18
CA PRO A 135 24.77 -6.68 -6.56
C PRO A 135 24.22 -6.50 -5.14
N HIS A 136 24.49 -5.35 -4.51
CA HIS A 136 24.10 -5.05 -3.13
C HIS A 136 22.84 -4.19 -3.01
N ALA A 137 22.24 -3.79 -4.14
CA ALA A 137 20.98 -3.08 -4.14
C ALA A 137 19.87 -4.00 -3.61
N THR A 138 19.03 -3.45 -2.75
CA THR A 138 17.86 -4.12 -2.17
C THR A 138 16.57 -3.39 -2.49
N TRP A 139 16.68 -2.15 -2.98
CA TRP A 139 15.57 -1.27 -3.32
C TRP A 139 15.63 -0.84 -4.78
N VAL A 140 14.46 -0.66 -5.38
CA VAL A 140 14.27 0.08 -6.62
C VAL A 140 13.58 1.41 -6.30
N PHE A 141 13.95 2.49 -6.99
CA PHE A 141 13.26 3.77 -6.94
C PHE A 141 12.60 4.05 -8.28
N MET A 142 11.31 4.37 -8.24
CA MET A 142 10.50 4.78 -9.37
C MET A 142 10.08 6.24 -9.15
N PRO A 143 10.66 7.19 -9.89
CA PRO A 143 10.31 8.60 -9.72
C PRO A 143 8.88 8.86 -10.18
N GLU A 144 8.12 9.58 -9.37
CA GLU A 144 6.73 9.92 -9.64
C GLU A 144 6.41 11.29 -9.05
N LYS A 145 6.43 12.32 -9.90
CA LYS A 145 6.20 13.71 -9.46
C LYS A 145 4.73 14.02 -9.24
N SER A 146 3.84 13.25 -9.83
CA SER A 146 2.39 13.35 -9.68
C SER A 146 1.88 12.64 -8.43
N LEU A 147 2.73 11.89 -7.72
CA LEU A 147 2.33 11.17 -6.52
C LEU A 147 1.86 12.17 -5.46
N ASP A 148 0.59 12.12 -5.12
CA ASP A 148 -0.05 12.91 -4.09
C ASP A 148 -0.61 11.96 -3.03
N LEU A 149 0.05 11.90 -1.89
CA LEU A 149 -0.35 11.02 -0.79
C LEU A 149 -1.58 11.55 -0.03
N ARG A 150 -2.04 12.75 -0.34
CA ARG A 150 -3.16 13.45 0.34
C ARG A 150 -4.44 13.48 -0.48
N ASP A 151 -4.36 13.14 -1.76
CA ASP A 151 -5.51 13.18 -2.64
C ASP A 151 -6.49 12.04 -2.34
N LEU A 152 -7.48 12.33 -1.49
CA LEU A 152 -8.60 11.44 -1.19
C LEU A 152 -9.48 11.15 -2.40
N GLN A 153 -9.49 12.02 -3.41
CA GLN A 153 -10.26 11.83 -4.64
C GLN A 153 -9.47 11.05 -5.71
N GLY A 154 -8.17 10.89 -5.49
CA GLY A 154 -7.28 10.08 -6.31
C GLY A 154 -7.11 8.66 -5.79
N ASP A 155 -6.15 7.96 -6.38
CA ASP A 155 -5.82 6.56 -6.05
C ASP A 155 -4.87 6.45 -4.83
N SER A 156 -4.85 7.46 -3.94
CA SER A 156 -3.97 7.43 -2.76
C SER A 156 -4.51 6.47 -1.71
N SER A 157 -4.03 5.23 -1.73
CA SER A 157 -4.37 4.21 -0.73
C SER A 157 -4.10 4.67 0.70
N ILE A 158 -3.07 5.50 0.92
CA ILE A 158 -2.74 6.07 2.23
C ILE A 158 -3.79 7.10 2.67
N ALA A 159 -4.31 7.92 1.75
CA ALA A 159 -5.34 8.89 2.08
C ALA A 159 -6.65 8.18 2.50
N HIS A 160 -7.02 7.10 1.80
CA HIS A 160 -8.19 6.28 2.15
C HIS A 160 -8.05 5.57 3.51
N LEU A 161 -6.82 5.33 3.98
CA LEU A 161 -6.54 4.80 5.31
C LEU A 161 -6.42 5.87 6.40
N ALA A 162 -6.65 7.15 6.09
CA ALA A 162 -6.64 8.19 7.10
C ALA A 162 -7.82 7.97 8.09
N PRO A 163 -7.58 8.06 9.41
CA PRO A 163 -8.59 7.70 10.40
C PRO A 163 -9.83 8.61 10.32
N ASP A 164 -9.66 9.89 9.95
CA ASP A 164 -10.73 10.84 9.71
C ASP A 164 -11.49 10.56 8.41
N ALA A 165 -10.80 10.11 7.35
CA ALA A 165 -11.46 9.71 6.11
C ALA A 165 -12.33 8.45 6.29
N MET A 166 -11.83 7.45 7.01
CA MET A 166 -12.60 6.25 7.35
C MET A 166 -13.85 6.58 8.19
N LEU A 167 -13.69 7.42 9.21
CA LEU A 167 -14.81 7.85 10.05
C LEU A 167 -15.88 8.58 9.22
N LYS A 168 -15.44 9.44 8.31
CA LYS A 168 -16.32 10.20 7.42
C LYS A 168 -17.11 9.30 6.47
N GLY A 169 -16.52 8.22 5.99
CA GLY A 169 -17.22 7.25 5.15
C GLY A 169 -18.38 6.57 5.88
N ILE A 170 -18.17 6.19 7.14
CA ILE A 170 -19.21 5.54 7.98
C ILE A 170 -20.41 6.46 8.23
N VAL A 171 -20.17 7.75 8.44
CA VAL A 171 -21.25 8.71 8.74
C VAL A 171 -21.88 9.32 7.49
N ASP A 172 -21.31 9.10 6.31
CA ASP A 172 -21.85 9.59 5.04
C ASP A 172 -22.96 8.64 4.53
N PRO A 173 -24.23 9.07 4.54
CA PRO A 173 -25.34 8.23 4.10
C PRO A 173 -25.32 7.91 2.59
N THR A 174 -24.47 8.58 1.81
CA THR A 174 -24.24 8.24 0.40
C THR A 174 -23.26 7.09 0.21
N GLN A 175 -22.46 6.78 1.24
CA GLN A 175 -21.49 5.69 1.23
C GLN A 175 -21.93 4.50 2.08
N THR A 176 -22.72 4.73 3.14
CA THR A 176 -23.06 3.69 4.10
C THR A 176 -24.52 3.76 4.53
N THR A 177 -25.16 2.58 4.61
CA THR A 177 -26.46 2.42 5.30
C THR A 177 -26.28 1.66 6.61
N LEU A 178 -26.50 2.32 7.74
CA LEU A 178 -26.50 1.69 9.05
C LEU A 178 -27.77 0.85 9.25
N THR A 179 -27.61 -0.38 9.71
CA THR A 179 -28.69 -1.34 9.95
C THR A 179 -28.61 -1.91 11.36
N GLY A 180 -29.74 -2.45 11.86
CA GLY A 180 -29.82 -2.99 13.21
C GLY A 180 -29.77 -1.92 14.31
N THR A 181 -29.52 -2.37 15.54
CA THR A 181 -29.38 -1.50 16.72
C THR A 181 -27.91 -1.45 17.13
N PRO A 182 -27.27 -0.26 17.09
CA PRO A 182 -25.89 -0.11 17.52
C PRO A 182 -25.69 -0.43 19.00
N THR A 183 -24.46 -0.77 19.34
CA THR A 183 -24.00 -1.02 20.71
C THR A 183 -22.90 -0.03 21.06
N THR A 184 -22.80 0.29 22.34
CA THR A 184 -21.71 1.12 22.87
C THR A 184 -21.19 0.48 24.16
N THR A 185 -19.87 0.39 24.28
CA THR A 185 -19.20 -0.10 25.48
C THR A 185 -18.11 0.90 25.85
N THR A 186 -18.12 1.38 27.09
CA THR A 186 -17.06 2.25 27.62
C THR A 186 -16.16 1.45 28.54
N ALA A 187 -14.86 1.44 28.27
CA ALA A 187 -13.86 0.77 29.07
C ALA A 187 -13.43 1.63 30.28
N ALA A 188 -12.71 1.02 31.22
CA ALA A 188 -12.27 1.69 32.45
C ALA A 188 -11.28 2.84 32.22
N ASP A 189 -10.55 2.84 31.10
CA ASP A 189 -9.66 3.94 30.71
C ASP A 189 -10.41 5.12 30.05
N GLY A 190 -11.72 5.01 29.91
CA GLY A 190 -12.59 5.98 29.27
C GLY A 190 -12.59 5.91 27.74
N SER A 191 -12.00 4.88 27.12
CA SER A 191 -12.22 4.61 25.70
C SER A 191 -13.62 4.05 25.46
N THR A 192 -14.19 4.34 24.30
CA THR A 192 -15.52 3.90 23.91
C THR A 192 -15.42 3.11 22.60
N THR A 193 -16.06 1.95 22.57
CA THR A 193 -16.22 1.15 21.35
C THR A 193 -17.68 1.18 20.92
N TYR A 194 -17.91 1.62 19.70
CA TYR A 194 -19.19 1.54 19.01
C TYR A 194 -19.20 0.30 18.14
N GLY A 195 -20.24 -0.54 18.22
CA GLY A 195 -20.43 -1.69 17.34
C GLY A 195 -21.74 -1.57 16.58
N PHE A 196 -21.74 -1.78 15.27
CA PHE A 196 -22.92 -1.59 14.43
C PHE A 196 -22.87 -2.47 13.18
N SER A 197 -24.03 -2.72 12.58
CA SER A 197 -24.13 -3.38 11.28
C SER A 197 -24.32 -2.34 10.19
N GLN A 198 -23.75 -2.57 9.03
CA GLN A 198 -23.85 -1.66 7.90
C GLN A 198 -23.87 -2.38 6.56
N THR A 199 -24.34 -1.67 5.54
CA THR A 199 -24.22 -2.04 4.14
C THR A 199 -23.42 -0.96 3.42
N ASP A 200 -22.33 -1.34 2.76
CA ASP A 200 -21.53 -0.43 1.93
C ASP A 200 -22.25 -0.14 0.61
N LEU A 201 -22.57 1.13 0.37
CA LEU A 201 -23.23 1.61 -0.85
C LEU A 201 -22.23 2.05 -1.93
N SER A 202 -20.97 2.25 -1.56
CA SER A 202 -19.91 2.71 -2.46
C SER A 202 -19.27 1.57 -3.26
N GLY A 203 -19.43 0.33 -2.78
CA GLY A 203 -18.84 -0.88 -3.34
C GLY A 203 -19.84 -1.97 -3.75
N SER A 204 -19.62 -3.17 -3.24
CA SER A 204 -20.28 -4.42 -3.62
C SER A 204 -21.72 -4.55 -3.12
N GLY A 205 -22.17 -3.69 -2.21
CA GLY A 205 -23.45 -3.86 -1.50
C GLY A 205 -23.37 -4.88 -0.36
N ASP A 206 -22.17 -5.28 0.04
CA ASP A 206 -21.98 -6.26 1.09
C ASP A 206 -22.38 -5.69 2.45
N SER A 207 -22.94 -6.56 3.28
CA SER A 207 -23.36 -6.21 4.64
C SER A 207 -22.44 -6.84 5.65
N GLY A 208 -21.97 -6.03 6.60
CA GLY A 208 -21.00 -6.42 7.60
C GLY A 208 -21.33 -5.85 8.97
N THR A 209 -20.55 -6.27 9.97
CA THR A 209 -20.50 -5.66 11.29
C THR A 209 -19.18 -4.93 11.42
N GLU A 210 -19.23 -3.70 11.93
CA GLU A 210 -18.05 -2.90 12.20
C GLU A 210 -18.00 -2.48 13.66
N THR A 211 -16.78 -2.21 14.12
CA THR A 211 -16.56 -1.52 15.38
C THR A 211 -15.62 -0.34 15.19
N VAL A 212 -15.95 0.78 15.81
CA VAL A 212 -15.07 1.96 15.92
C VAL A 212 -14.69 2.10 17.39
N THR A 213 -13.39 2.11 17.69
CA THR A 213 -12.90 2.43 19.04
C THR A 213 -12.32 3.83 19.05
N VAL A 214 -12.78 4.65 19.98
CA VAL A 214 -12.27 6.00 20.25
C VAL A 214 -11.70 6.06 21.66
N ASN A 215 -10.61 6.80 21.85
CA ASN A 215 -10.07 7.04 23.19
C ASN A 215 -10.89 8.10 23.94
N ARG A 216 -10.55 8.34 25.21
CA ARG A 216 -11.21 9.34 26.07
C ARG A 216 -11.21 10.77 25.49
N GLY A 217 -10.32 11.08 24.56
CA GLY A 217 -10.23 12.38 23.88
C GLY A 217 -11.06 12.47 22.60
N GLY A 218 -11.88 11.47 22.27
CA GLY A 218 -12.67 11.43 21.03
C GLY A 218 -11.83 11.15 19.78
N VAL A 219 -10.64 10.57 19.94
CA VAL A 219 -9.75 10.23 18.82
C VAL A 219 -9.88 8.75 18.49
N VAL A 220 -10.17 8.43 17.23
CA VAL A 220 -10.24 7.04 16.75
C VAL A 220 -8.92 6.32 16.95
N THR A 221 -8.94 5.16 17.59
CA THR A 221 -7.77 4.31 17.81
C THR A 221 -7.86 2.96 17.11
N ALA A 222 -9.06 2.53 16.70
CA ALA A 222 -9.20 1.33 15.89
C ALA A 222 -10.50 1.29 15.07
N PHE A 223 -10.43 0.64 13.91
CA PHE A 223 -11.57 0.07 13.19
C PHE A 223 -11.44 -1.44 13.17
N THR A 224 -12.55 -2.16 13.32
CA THR A 224 -12.62 -3.57 12.94
C THR A 224 -13.85 -3.78 12.07
N TYR A 225 -13.75 -4.68 11.10
CA TYR A 225 -14.88 -5.06 10.27
C TYR A 225 -14.94 -6.58 10.14
N THR A 226 -16.13 -7.11 9.96
CA THR A 226 -16.38 -8.52 9.74
C THR A 226 -17.62 -8.68 8.88
N ASP A 227 -17.47 -9.33 7.75
CA ASP A 227 -18.56 -9.78 6.89
C ASP A 227 -18.42 -11.31 6.65
N PRO A 228 -19.33 -11.95 5.91
CA PRO A 228 -19.30 -13.40 5.71
C PRO A 228 -18.03 -13.93 5.01
N SER A 229 -17.38 -13.11 4.18
CA SER A 229 -16.18 -13.46 3.40
C SER A 229 -14.90 -12.94 4.06
N ASP A 230 -14.98 -11.78 4.69
CA ASP A 230 -13.80 -11.01 5.08
C ASP A 230 -13.87 -10.57 6.55
N ALA A 231 -12.69 -10.43 7.15
CA ALA A 231 -12.56 -9.79 8.45
C ALA A 231 -11.25 -9.02 8.53
N GLY A 232 -11.27 -7.85 9.16
CA GLY A 232 -10.07 -7.07 9.33
C GLY A 232 -10.09 -6.13 10.51
N SER A 233 -8.91 -5.62 10.83
CA SER A 233 -8.74 -4.61 11.86
C SER A 233 -7.67 -3.62 11.44
N VAL A 234 -7.81 -2.39 11.89
CA VAL A 234 -6.88 -1.28 11.68
C VAL A 234 -6.74 -0.54 13.01
N HIS A 235 -5.51 -0.40 13.51
CA HIS A 235 -5.19 0.28 14.75
C HIS A 235 -4.34 1.52 14.47
N TYR A 236 -4.66 2.63 15.12
CA TYR A 236 -3.97 3.89 14.93
C TYR A 236 -3.09 4.26 16.12
N SER A 237 -1.94 4.82 15.78
CA SER A 237 -1.09 5.58 16.70
C SER A 237 -0.76 6.93 16.08
N TYR A 238 -0.70 7.97 16.92
CA TYR A 238 -0.60 9.36 16.48
C TYR A 238 0.68 10.02 16.96
N GLY A 239 1.05 11.11 16.29
CA GLY A 239 2.20 11.95 16.62
C GLY A 239 3.24 11.97 15.52
N ALA A 240 4.28 12.77 15.72
CA ALA A 240 5.33 12.99 14.73
C ALA A 240 5.93 11.67 14.22
N GLN A 241 5.64 11.34 12.97
CA GLN A 241 6.23 10.20 12.27
C GLN A 241 7.33 10.66 11.32
N HIS A 242 8.37 9.84 11.22
CA HIS A 242 9.45 10.01 10.26
C HIS A 242 9.64 8.72 9.48
N VAL A 243 9.66 8.82 8.15
CA VAL A 243 9.98 7.71 7.27
C VAL A 243 11.46 7.77 6.92
N THR A 244 12.17 6.66 7.14
CA THR A 244 13.58 6.56 6.75
C THR A 244 13.67 6.11 5.31
N LEU A 245 14.20 6.96 4.44
CA LEU A 245 14.35 6.61 3.03
C LEU A 245 15.46 5.57 2.83
N PRO A 246 15.29 4.64 1.86
CA PRO A 246 16.36 3.71 1.50
C PRO A 246 17.65 4.42 1.09
N ALA A 247 18.77 3.99 1.68
CA ALA A 247 20.07 4.58 1.40
C ALA A 247 20.43 4.46 -0.09
N ALA A 248 20.90 5.56 -0.71
CA ALA A 248 21.21 5.62 -2.14
C ALA A 248 22.13 4.48 -2.64
N LYS A 249 23.08 4.02 -1.82
CA LYS A 249 23.98 2.90 -2.15
C LYS A 249 23.28 1.53 -2.26
N ARG A 250 22.08 1.40 -1.67
CA ARG A 250 21.21 0.20 -1.69
C ARG A 250 20.07 0.33 -2.69
N THR A 251 19.99 1.44 -3.41
CA THR A 251 18.88 1.76 -4.32
C THR A 251 19.38 1.82 -5.75
N VAL A 252 18.61 1.25 -6.67
CA VAL A 252 18.75 1.46 -8.13
C VAL A 252 17.48 2.11 -8.65
N THR A 253 17.56 2.86 -9.74
CA THR A 253 16.32 3.32 -10.40
C THR A 253 15.63 2.16 -11.11
N PHE A 254 14.32 2.24 -11.33
CA PHE A 254 13.58 1.25 -12.11
C PHE A 254 14.18 1.07 -13.51
N LYS A 255 14.60 2.16 -14.13
CA LYS A 255 15.32 2.17 -15.40
C LYS A 255 16.61 1.35 -15.38
N GLN A 256 17.44 1.51 -14.34
CA GLN A 256 18.66 0.72 -14.16
C GLN A 256 18.34 -0.77 -13.94
N TYR A 257 17.27 -1.09 -13.21
CA TYR A 257 16.82 -2.47 -13.04
C TYR A 257 16.38 -3.11 -14.37
N LEU A 258 15.58 -2.40 -15.18
CA LEU A 258 15.18 -2.85 -16.51
C LEU A 258 16.39 -3.08 -17.42
N GLU A 259 17.32 -2.14 -17.44
CA GLU A 259 18.59 -2.29 -18.13
C GLU A 259 19.33 -3.55 -17.67
N GLY A 260 19.47 -3.77 -16.36
CA GLY A 260 20.10 -4.97 -15.82
C GLY A 260 19.42 -6.27 -16.25
N THR A 261 18.09 -6.27 -16.33
CA THR A 261 17.31 -7.43 -16.79
C THR A 261 17.64 -7.75 -18.25
N ILE A 262 17.65 -6.74 -19.12
CA ILE A 262 18.02 -6.90 -20.54
C ILE A 262 19.48 -7.37 -20.66
N LEU A 263 20.38 -6.81 -19.85
CA LEU A 263 21.81 -7.12 -19.91
C LEU A 263 22.15 -8.51 -19.33
N ALA A 264 21.36 -9.01 -18.39
CA ALA A 264 21.50 -10.36 -17.84
C ALA A 264 21.16 -11.42 -18.89
N ASP A 265 20.09 -11.20 -19.67
CA ASP A 265 19.61 -12.09 -20.73
C ASP A 265 20.03 -11.64 -22.14
N LEU A 266 21.10 -10.84 -22.26
CA LEU A 266 21.54 -10.22 -23.51
C LEU A 266 21.58 -11.19 -24.71
N PRO A 267 22.09 -12.44 -24.61
CA PRO A 267 22.08 -13.36 -25.74
C PRO A 267 20.67 -13.71 -26.24
N ARG A 268 19.74 -13.92 -25.31
CA ARG A 268 18.34 -14.20 -25.62
C ARG A 268 17.67 -12.98 -26.24
N GLU A 269 17.89 -11.80 -25.66
CA GLU A 269 17.31 -10.54 -26.13
C GLU A 269 17.75 -10.18 -27.56
N VAL A 270 19.05 -10.31 -27.87
CA VAL A 270 19.55 -10.04 -29.24
C VAL A 270 18.97 -11.04 -30.24
N LYS A 271 18.89 -12.33 -29.88
CA LYS A 271 18.31 -13.38 -30.73
C LYS A 271 16.82 -13.11 -30.99
N GLN A 272 16.05 -12.82 -29.94
CA GLN A 272 14.61 -12.56 -30.04
C GLN A 272 14.34 -11.29 -30.85
N SER A 273 15.10 -10.22 -30.60
CA SER A 273 15.03 -8.97 -31.37
C SER A 273 15.30 -9.18 -32.86
N ALA A 274 16.39 -9.89 -33.20
CA ALA A 274 16.72 -10.18 -34.60
C ALA A 274 15.63 -11.04 -35.28
N THR A 275 15.11 -12.04 -34.55
CA THR A 275 14.04 -12.92 -35.05
C THR A 275 12.72 -12.17 -35.25
N PHE A 276 12.35 -11.31 -34.30
CA PHE A 276 11.17 -10.45 -34.38
C PHE A 276 11.27 -9.51 -35.58
N LEU A 277 12.41 -8.83 -35.76
CA LEU A 277 12.67 -7.99 -36.92
C LEU A 277 12.51 -8.75 -38.23
N ALA A 278 13.10 -9.94 -38.34
CA ALA A 278 13.00 -10.79 -39.53
C ALA A 278 11.55 -11.20 -39.85
N LYS A 279 10.78 -11.60 -38.82
CA LYS A 279 9.36 -11.96 -38.94
C LYS A 279 8.50 -10.77 -39.35
N GLN A 280 8.67 -9.62 -38.69
CA GLN A 280 7.94 -8.38 -38.99
C GLN A 280 8.20 -7.90 -40.42
N LEU A 281 9.46 -7.88 -40.85
CA LEU A 281 9.83 -7.51 -42.22
C LEU A 281 9.23 -8.49 -43.24
N THR A 282 9.32 -9.79 -42.98
CA THR A 282 8.73 -10.80 -43.87
C THR A 282 7.21 -10.65 -43.95
N HIS A 283 6.55 -10.32 -42.85
CA HIS A 283 5.10 -10.11 -42.79
C HIS A 283 4.67 -8.84 -43.54
N ALA A 284 5.31 -7.71 -43.27
CA ALA A 284 4.98 -6.42 -43.88
C ALA A 284 5.22 -6.41 -45.41
N TYR A 285 6.11 -7.26 -45.91
CA TYR A 285 6.53 -7.32 -47.30
C TYR A 285 6.18 -8.66 -47.98
N ARG A 286 5.09 -9.31 -47.55
CA ARG A 286 4.66 -10.62 -48.12
C ARG A 286 4.50 -10.60 -49.65
N LYS A 287 4.00 -9.50 -50.22
CA LYS A 287 3.72 -9.35 -51.66
C LYS A 287 4.89 -8.77 -52.47
N HIS A 288 5.78 -8.03 -51.83
CA HIS A 288 6.88 -7.30 -52.46
C HIS A 288 8.18 -7.71 -51.80
N GLY A 289 9.18 -8.21 -52.53
CA GLY A 289 10.43 -8.68 -51.91
C GLY A 289 11.03 -7.66 -50.92
N VAL A 290 11.48 -8.14 -49.75
CA VAL A 290 12.10 -7.28 -48.73
C VAL A 290 13.36 -6.62 -49.29
N LYS A 291 13.44 -5.29 -49.28
CA LYS A 291 14.63 -4.55 -49.71
C LYS A 291 15.65 -4.43 -48.58
N VAL A 292 16.93 -4.57 -48.88
CA VAL A 292 18.03 -4.45 -47.91
C VAL A 292 18.02 -3.09 -47.19
N ALA A 293 17.74 -2.00 -47.91
CA ALA A 293 17.63 -0.66 -47.33
C ALA A 293 16.53 -0.58 -46.26
N THR A 294 15.38 -1.24 -46.48
CA THR A 294 14.29 -1.33 -45.51
C THR A 294 14.74 -2.07 -44.26
N VAL A 295 15.40 -3.22 -44.40
CA VAL A 295 15.92 -4.00 -43.26
C VAL A 295 16.80 -3.14 -42.37
N ARG A 296 17.75 -2.40 -42.97
CA ARG A 296 18.67 -1.50 -42.25
C ARG A 296 17.92 -0.36 -41.54
N SER A 297 16.94 0.26 -42.21
CA SER A 297 16.14 1.35 -41.66
C SER A 297 15.32 0.90 -40.45
N VAL A 298 14.60 -0.22 -40.56
CA VAL A 298 13.77 -0.75 -39.47
C VAL A 298 14.62 -1.19 -38.29
N ALA A 299 15.76 -1.86 -38.52
CA ALA A 299 16.67 -2.24 -37.45
C ALA A 299 17.26 -1.02 -36.72
N LYS A 300 17.59 0.07 -37.42
CA LYS A 300 18.06 1.32 -36.79
C LYS A 300 16.98 1.96 -35.91
N ARG A 301 15.72 1.99 -36.37
CA ARG A 301 14.58 2.49 -35.57
C ARG A 301 14.35 1.63 -34.34
N PHE A 302 14.37 0.31 -34.50
CA PHE A 302 14.25 -0.64 -33.40
C PHE A 302 15.33 -0.41 -32.34
N ALA A 303 16.61 -0.38 -32.74
CA ALA A 303 17.70 -0.14 -31.80
C ALA A 303 17.56 1.21 -31.07
N LYS A 304 17.15 2.28 -31.77
CA LYS A 304 16.89 3.59 -31.15
C LYS A 304 15.75 3.51 -30.12
N PHE A 305 14.65 2.84 -30.48
CA PHE A 305 13.49 2.68 -29.59
C PHE A 305 13.84 1.88 -28.34
N THR A 306 14.43 0.69 -28.49
CA THR A 306 14.80 -0.16 -27.35
C THR A 306 15.82 0.53 -26.44
N ASN A 307 16.80 1.22 -27.02
CA ASN A 307 17.77 2.00 -26.25
C ASN A 307 17.12 3.17 -25.51
N SER A 308 16.04 3.76 -26.03
CA SER A 308 15.30 4.83 -25.34
C SER A 308 14.56 4.30 -24.12
N ILE A 309 13.94 3.12 -24.22
CA ILE A 309 13.20 2.48 -23.12
C ILE A 309 14.15 2.06 -22.00
N ALA A 310 15.25 1.37 -22.34
CA ALA A 310 16.30 1.07 -21.38
C ALA A 310 17.02 2.35 -20.91
N GLY A 311 16.87 3.43 -21.68
CA GLY A 311 17.66 4.66 -21.70
C GLY A 311 19.15 4.45 -21.47
N ALA A 312 19.66 3.46 -22.19
CA ALA A 312 21.06 3.13 -22.35
C ALA A 312 21.30 2.54 -23.74
N LYS A 313 22.54 2.64 -24.23
CA LYS A 313 22.92 2.18 -25.56
C LYS A 313 23.26 0.69 -25.56
N ILE A 314 22.23 -0.16 -25.47
CA ILE A 314 22.37 -1.63 -25.44
C ILE A 314 22.54 -2.19 -26.86
N PHE A 315 21.70 -1.74 -27.80
CA PHE A 315 21.67 -2.24 -29.16
C PHE A 315 22.34 -1.27 -30.13
N SER A 316 23.12 -1.81 -31.05
CA SER A 316 23.73 -1.10 -32.16
C SER A 316 23.51 -1.87 -33.47
N THR A 317 23.53 -1.15 -34.58
CA THR A 317 23.36 -1.76 -35.90
C THR A 317 24.52 -1.37 -36.82
N ALA A 318 24.97 -2.33 -37.63
CA ALA A 318 25.97 -2.12 -38.66
C ALA A 318 25.48 -2.70 -40.00
N PRO A 319 25.62 -2.01 -41.13
CA PRO A 319 25.28 -2.57 -42.42
C PRO A 319 26.19 -3.76 -42.74
N VAL A 320 25.63 -4.83 -43.30
CA VAL A 320 26.39 -5.97 -43.85
C VAL A 320 25.89 -6.29 -45.25
N SER A 321 26.63 -7.11 -45.99
CA SER A 321 26.19 -7.62 -47.29
C SER A 321 24.84 -8.34 -47.13
N GLY A 322 23.84 -7.93 -47.93
CA GLY A 322 22.50 -8.47 -47.92
C GLY A 322 21.62 -8.11 -46.70
N GLY A 323 22.05 -7.23 -45.79
CA GLY A 323 21.23 -6.93 -44.60
C GLY A 323 21.86 -6.00 -43.57
N VAL A 324 21.63 -6.33 -42.29
CA VAL A 324 22.10 -5.59 -41.12
C VAL A 324 22.59 -6.55 -40.03
N ARG A 325 23.68 -6.21 -39.34
CA ARG A 325 24.11 -6.84 -38.10
C ARG A 325 23.54 -6.05 -36.92
N LEU A 326 22.83 -6.73 -36.03
CA LEU A 326 22.35 -6.23 -34.76
C LEU A 326 23.29 -6.74 -33.66
N THR A 327 23.91 -5.82 -32.93
CA THR A 327 24.84 -6.14 -31.84
C THR A 327 24.30 -5.58 -30.53
N GLY A 328 24.06 -6.46 -29.56
CA GLY A 328 23.83 -6.09 -28.17
C GLY A 328 25.15 -6.03 -27.41
N THR A 329 25.32 -5.01 -26.58
CA THR A 329 26.52 -4.80 -25.76
C THR A 329 26.13 -4.58 -24.32
N ASN A 330 26.71 -5.38 -23.42
CA ASN A 330 26.71 -5.06 -22.00
C ASN A 330 27.91 -4.14 -21.71
N HIS A 331 27.65 -2.84 -21.56
CA HIS A 331 28.69 -1.84 -21.36
C HIS A 331 29.36 -1.90 -19.96
N PHE A 332 28.81 -2.68 -19.01
CA PHE A 332 29.45 -2.96 -17.72
C PHE A 332 30.41 -4.15 -17.78
N THR A 333 30.13 -5.16 -18.60
CA THR A 333 30.95 -6.39 -18.67
C THR A 333 31.71 -6.53 -19.99
N HIS A 334 31.50 -5.60 -20.92
CA HIS A 334 32.02 -5.62 -22.29
C HIS A 334 31.66 -6.89 -23.08
N LYS A 335 30.63 -7.63 -22.65
CA LYS A 335 30.12 -8.78 -23.39
C LYS A 335 29.32 -8.28 -24.60
N HIS A 336 29.55 -8.91 -25.74
CA HIS A 336 28.84 -8.62 -26.98
C HIS A 336 28.12 -9.86 -27.50
N VAL A 337 26.92 -9.68 -28.04
CA VAL A 337 26.21 -10.71 -28.80
C VAL A 337 25.74 -10.09 -30.10
N SER A 338 25.97 -10.78 -31.21
CA SER A 338 25.58 -10.27 -32.53
C SER A 338 24.74 -11.29 -33.28
N TYR A 339 23.72 -10.79 -33.97
CA TYR A 339 22.92 -11.53 -34.95
C TYR A 339 22.88 -10.73 -36.25
N THR A 340 22.80 -11.40 -37.39
CA THR A 340 22.55 -10.75 -38.68
C THR A 340 21.13 -11.00 -39.12
N VAL A 341 20.47 -9.98 -39.65
CA VAL A 341 19.19 -10.09 -40.34
C VAL A 341 19.45 -9.80 -41.81
N LYS A 342 19.33 -10.83 -42.65
CA LYS A 342 19.61 -10.77 -44.08
C LYS A 342 18.36 -10.99 -44.90
N VAL A 343 18.30 -10.36 -46.07
CA VAL A 343 17.32 -10.68 -47.10
C VAL A 343 17.72 -12.00 -47.76
N SER A 344 16.78 -12.93 -47.86
CA SER A 344 16.92 -14.19 -48.58
C SER A 344 15.67 -14.40 -49.44
N GLY A 345 15.83 -14.23 -50.76
CA GLY A 345 14.70 -14.19 -51.71
C GLY A 345 13.71 -13.08 -51.36
N LYS A 346 12.44 -13.44 -51.13
CA LYS A 346 11.37 -12.49 -50.76
C LYS A 346 11.23 -12.30 -49.24
N ARG A 347 12.10 -12.89 -48.41
CA ARG A 347 11.96 -12.92 -46.94
C ARG A 347 13.18 -12.32 -46.25
N ALA A 348 13.01 -11.97 -44.98
CA ALA A 348 14.13 -11.65 -44.08
C ALA A 348 14.35 -12.82 -43.12
N VAL A 349 15.61 -13.18 -42.88
CA VAL A 349 16.01 -14.30 -42.02
C VAL A 349 17.07 -13.83 -41.02
N ALA A 350 16.95 -14.28 -39.77
CA ALA A 350 17.90 -13.99 -38.71
C ALA A 350 18.88 -15.16 -38.52
N HIS A 351 20.17 -14.85 -38.45
CA HIS A 351 21.25 -15.80 -38.21
C HIS A 351 22.16 -15.30 -37.09
N LYS A 352 22.74 -16.23 -36.32
CA LYS A 352 23.82 -15.88 -35.40
C LYS A 352 25.00 -15.32 -36.22
N ALA A 353 25.54 -14.17 -35.81
CA ALA A 353 26.56 -13.44 -36.57
C ALA A 353 27.97 -13.96 -36.36
#